data_AF-A0AAD9F4F4-F1
#
_entry.id   AF-A0AAD9F4F4-F1
#
_cell.length_a   1.000
_cell.length_b   1.000
_cell.length_c   1.000
_cell.angle_alpha   90.00
_cell.angle_beta   90.00
_cell.angle_gamma   90.00
#
_symmetry.space_group_name_H-M   'P 1'
#
loop_
_entity.id
_entity.type
_entity.pdbx_description
1 polymer ?
#
loop_
_entity_poly.entity_id
_entity_poly.type
_entity_poly.pdbx_seq_one_letter_code
_entity_poly.pdbx_strand_id
1 'polypeptide(L)'
;MSLDMLEKRLWAIAKQVGRFFGEVDGSTMASLIKMGMFKKVSLFDYQAMCKVGHHHGNSARPLLSPFYAVAAILRWILSNALMFLLEFNFCGLWHSDYFVDGHKTKKVDALQPCDTAYPGYMYDSMFVVQQIPDSNLILVVAQADCDCSRQYGPIPLEPKEIKYIL
;
A
#
# COMPACT_ATOMS: atom_id res chain seq x y z
N MET A 1 0.31 37.68 23.72
CA MET A 1 0.08 36.34 23.13
C MET A 1 -1.36 35.96 23.42
N SER A 2 -2.24 35.92 22.41
CA SER A 2 -3.69 35.69 22.58
C SER A 2 -3.99 34.24 22.96
N LEU A 3 -5.05 33.99 23.73
CA LEU A 3 -5.54 32.65 24.10
C LEU A 3 -5.75 31.75 22.86
N ASP A 4 -6.25 32.34 21.77
CA ASP A 4 -6.45 31.68 20.47
C ASP A 4 -5.12 31.22 19.81
N MET A 5 -4.03 31.95 20.05
CA MET A 5 -2.70 31.54 19.57
C MET A 5 -2.17 30.33 20.32
N LEU A 6 -2.47 30.25 21.62
CA LEU A 6 -2.07 29.14 22.47
C LEU A 6 -2.82 27.87 22.09
N GLU A 7 -4.13 27.99 21.86
CA GLU A 7 -5.00 26.89 21.42
C GLU A 7 -4.55 26.33 20.07
N LYS A 8 -4.28 27.20 19.08
CA LYS A 8 -3.76 26.79 17.76
C LYS A 8 -2.42 26.05 17.87
N ARG A 9 -1.51 26.52 18.73
CA ARG A 9 -0.22 25.85 18.98
C ARG A 9 -0.42 24.49 19.64
N LEU A 10 -1.31 24.39 20.62
CA LEU A 10 -1.61 23.13 21.30
C LEU A 10 -2.16 22.09 20.32
N TRP A 11 -3.12 22.47 19.46
CA TRP A 11 -3.67 21.59 18.42
C TRP A 11 -2.64 21.18 17.38
N ALA A 12 -1.71 22.07 17.02
CA ALA A 12 -0.62 21.75 16.11
C ALA A 12 0.30 20.67 16.71
N ILE A 13 0.64 20.78 18.00
CA ILE A 13 1.45 19.80 18.72
C ILE A 13 0.68 18.47 18.83
N ALA A 14 -0.58 18.51 19.25
CA ALA A 14 -1.41 17.31 19.42
C ALA A 14 -1.53 16.47 18.13
N LYS A 15 -1.52 17.11 16.95
CA LYS A 15 -1.53 16.43 15.65
C LYS A 15 -0.24 15.67 15.32
N GLN A 16 0.88 16.05 15.94
CA GLN A 16 2.19 15.43 15.75
C GLN A 16 2.49 14.33 16.78
N VAL A 17 1.84 14.36 17.94
CA VAL A 17 1.99 13.32 18.98
C VAL A 17 1.59 11.95 18.43
N GLY A 18 2.38 10.92 18.74
CA GLY A 18 2.16 9.55 18.28
C GLY A 18 2.72 9.24 16.89
N ARG A 19 3.26 10.24 16.17
CA ARG A 19 4.05 10.01 14.95
C ARG A 19 5.47 9.60 15.29
N PHE A 20 6.11 8.94 14.34
CA PHE A 20 7.52 8.62 14.47
C PHE A 20 8.37 9.89 14.47
N PHE A 21 9.28 10.02 15.44
CA PHE A 21 10.08 11.22 15.61
C PHE A 21 10.91 11.56 14.37
N GLY A 22 11.47 10.56 13.67
CA GLY A 22 12.21 10.78 12.43
C GLY A 22 11.38 11.29 11.24
N GLU A 23 10.05 11.14 11.27
CA GLU A 23 9.15 11.72 10.26
C GLU A 23 8.93 13.22 10.52
N VAL A 24 8.90 13.62 11.79
CA VAL A 24 8.70 15.02 12.21
C VAL A 24 10.01 15.80 12.14
N ASP A 25 11.09 15.26 12.73
CA ASP A 25 12.42 15.84 12.72
C ASP A 25 13.50 14.78 12.42
N GLY A 26 13.72 14.56 11.13
CA GLY A 26 14.72 13.62 10.62
C GLY A 26 16.15 14.03 10.96
N SER A 27 16.43 15.32 11.18
CA SER A 27 17.78 15.82 11.45
C SER A 27 18.27 15.42 12.84
N THR A 28 17.42 15.61 13.86
CA THR A 28 17.70 15.17 15.21
C THR A 28 17.79 13.65 15.24
N MET A 29 16.82 12.93 14.65
CA MET A 29 16.85 11.46 14.61
C MET A 29 18.13 10.89 13.95
N ALA A 30 18.57 11.46 12.82
CA ALA A 30 19.82 11.06 12.17
C ALA A 30 21.04 11.27 13.07
N SER A 31 21.08 12.36 13.83
CA SER A 31 22.12 12.62 14.82
C SER A 31 22.09 11.59 15.95
N LEU A 32 20.93 11.23 16.49
CA LEU A 32 20.81 10.22 17.56
C LEU A 32 21.30 8.84 17.09
N ILE A 33 21.05 8.49 15.82
CA ILE A 33 21.56 7.26 15.19
C ILE A 33 23.08 7.36 14.99
N LYS A 34 23.60 8.48 14.50
CA LYS A 34 25.04 8.71 14.28
C LYS A 34 25.83 8.67 15.59
N MET A 35 25.24 9.19 16.67
CA MET A 35 25.77 9.12 18.02
C MET A 35 25.61 7.73 18.64
N GLY A 36 25.06 6.73 17.95
CA GLY A 36 24.96 5.36 18.43
C GLY A 36 23.93 5.12 19.54
N MET A 37 23.00 6.05 19.75
CA MET A 37 21.95 5.91 20.78
C MET A 37 20.76 5.10 20.28
N PHE A 38 20.52 5.11 18.97
CA PHE A 38 19.53 4.26 18.33
C PHE A 38 20.17 3.38 17.27
N LYS A 39 19.89 2.08 17.37
CA LYS A 39 20.28 1.07 16.39
C LYS A 39 19.13 0.81 15.43
N LYS A 40 19.41 0.89 14.13
CA LYS A 40 18.48 0.52 13.07
C LYS A 40 18.42 -1.00 12.95
N VAL A 41 17.20 -1.55 12.99
CA VAL A 41 16.91 -2.99 12.82
C VAL A 41 15.91 -3.14 11.68
N SER A 42 16.06 -4.14 10.81
CA SER A 42 15.05 -4.44 9.77
C SER A 42 14.11 -5.53 10.28
N LEU A 43 12.81 -5.24 10.29
CA LEU A 43 11.76 -6.20 10.60
C LEU A 43 11.18 -6.72 9.29
N PHE A 44 11.07 -8.04 9.16
CA PHE A 44 10.58 -8.70 7.96
C PHE A 44 9.15 -9.21 8.19
N ASP A 45 8.25 -8.88 7.28
CA ASP A 45 6.88 -9.36 7.23
C ASP A 45 6.69 -10.17 5.95
N TYR A 46 6.53 -11.49 6.12
CA TYR A 46 6.31 -12.47 5.07
C TYR A 46 4.82 -12.69 4.74
N GLN A 47 3.92 -11.99 5.44
CA GLN A 47 2.46 -12.14 5.28
C GLN A 47 1.80 -10.87 4.73
N ALA A 48 2.59 -9.93 4.23
CA ALA A 48 2.10 -8.69 3.67
C ALA A 48 1.39 -8.90 2.31
N MET A 49 0.48 -7.99 1.99
CA MET A 49 -0.26 -7.95 0.73
C MET A 49 0.16 -6.70 -0.05
N CYS A 50 0.90 -6.87 -1.14
CA CYS A 50 1.35 -5.76 -2.00
C CYS A 50 0.42 -5.63 -3.21
N LYS A 51 0.29 -4.41 -3.71
CA LYS A 51 -0.33 -4.19 -5.02
C LYS A 51 0.56 -4.83 -6.08
N VAL A 52 -0.03 -5.65 -6.93
CA VAL A 52 0.70 -6.23 -8.07
C VAL A 52 1.15 -5.07 -8.94
N GLY A 53 2.46 -4.80 -8.97
CA GLY A 53 3.04 -3.87 -9.93
C GLY A 53 2.60 -4.32 -11.32
N HIS A 54 2.08 -3.41 -12.13
CA HIS A 54 1.80 -3.68 -13.53
C HIS A 54 3.13 -3.96 -14.24
N HIS A 55 3.65 -5.17 -14.10
CA HIS A 55 4.57 -5.69 -15.08
C HIS A 55 3.80 -5.66 -16.39
N HIS A 56 4.30 -4.90 -17.35
CA HIS A 56 3.93 -5.02 -18.76
C HIS A 56 4.36 -6.40 -19.27
N GLY A 57 3.89 -7.47 -18.62
CA GLY A 57 3.79 -8.77 -19.24
C GLY A 57 2.71 -8.59 -20.28
N ASN A 58 3.13 -8.42 -21.54
CA ASN A 58 2.24 -8.61 -22.66
C ASN A 58 1.51 -9.94 -22.45
N SER A 59 0.29 -9.88 -21.93
CA SER A 59 -0.73 -10.89 -22.19
C SER A 59 -1.15 -10.70 -23.64
N ALA A 60 -0.17 -10.83 -24.54
CA ALA A 60 -0.41 -11.17 -25.92
C ALA A 60 -1.02 -12.56 -25.86
N ARG A 61 -2.34 -12.60 -25.65
CA ARG A 61 -3.13 -13.70 -26.19
C ARG A 61 -2.69 -13.78 -27.65
N PRO A 62 -2.15 -14.92 -28.12
CA PRO A 62 -1.76 -15.03 -29.51
C PRO A 62 -2.95 -14.57 -30.35
N LEU A 63 -2.67 -13.77 -31.40
CA LEU A 63 -3.60 -13.03 -32.27
C LEU A 63 -4.68 -13.89 -32.97
N LEU A 64 -4.90 -15.12 -32.50
CA LEU A 64 -5.92 -16.07 -32.90
C LEU A 64 -7.25 -15.90 -32.12
N SER A 65 -7.37 -14.90 -31.25
CA SER A 65 -8.62 -14.67 -30.49
C SER A 65 -9.82 -14.19 -31.32
N PRO A 66 -9.71 -13.36 -32.38
CA PRO A 66 -10.91 -12.87 -33.06
C PRO A 66 -11.60 -13.98 -33.85
N PHE A 67 -10.84 -14.86 -34.52
CA PHE A 67 -11.42 -15.99 -35.26
C PHE A 67 -12.03 -17.04 -34.33
N TYR A 68 -11.41 -17.33 -33.18
CA TYR A 68 -12.01 -18.24 -32.20
C TYR A 68 -13.25 -17.64 -31.51
N ALA A 69 -13.28 -16.32 -31.27
CA ALA A 69 -14.47 -15.65 -30.76
C ALA A 69 -15.61 -15.68 -31.80
N VAL A 70 -15.32 -15.39 -33.08
CA VAL A 70 -16.28 -15.50 -34.17
C VAL A 70 -16.76 -16.93 -34.37
N ALA A 71 -15.86 -17.93 -34.29
CA ALA A 71 -16.22 -19.34 -34.39
C ALA A 71 -17.03 -19.83 -33.18
N ALA A 72 -16.75 -19.34 -31.97
CA ALA A 72 -17.52 -19.64 -30.77
C ALA A 72 -18.92 -19.03 -30.86
N ILE A 73 -19.04 -17.79 -31.35
CA ILE A 73 -20.33 -17.13 -31.61
C ILE A 73 -21.10 -17.88 -32.70
N LEU A 74 -20.45 -18.25 -33.81
CA LEU A 74 -21.08 -19.04 -34.88
C LEU A 74 -21.55 -20.41 -34.35
N ARG A 75 -20.72 -21.11 -33.58
CA ARG A 75 -21.08 -22.40 -32.99
C ARG A 75 -22.24 -22.25 -31.99
N TRP A 76 -22.26 -21.17 -31.21
CA TRP A 76 -23.36 -20.84 -30.30
C TRP A 76 -24.64 -20.50 -31.05
N ILE A 77 -24.57 -19.72 -32.14
CA ILE A 77 -25.72 -19.43 -33.01
C ILE A 77 -26.23 -20.72 -33.64
N LEU A 78 -25.35 -21.58 -34.16
CA LEU A 78 -25.73 -22.85 -34.78
C LEU A 78 -26.35 -23.81 -33.78
N SER A 79 -25.83 -23.90 -32.55
CA SER A 79 -26.44 -24.73 -31.51
C SER A 79 -27.81 -24.21 -31.09
N ASN A 80 -27.97 -22.89 -30.96
CA ASN A 80 -29.28 -22.29 -30.65
C ASN A 80 -30.24 -22.42 -31.83
N ALA A 81 -29.79 -22.31 -33.08
CA ALA A 81 -30.61 -22.52 -34.27
C ALA A 81 -31.03 -23.98 -34.41
N LEU A 82 -30.16 -24.94 -34.08
CA LEU A 82 -30.51 -26.37 -34.02
C LEU A 82 -31.54 -26.66 -32.94
N MET A 83 -31.35 -26.11 -31.74
CA MET A 83 -32.33 -26.21 -30.64
C MET A 83 -33.65 -25.54 -31.03
N PHE A 84 -33.60 -24.34 -31.62
CA PHE A 84 -34.77 -23.62 -32.09
C PHE A 84 -35.48 -24.34 -33.23
N LEU A 85 -34.78 -25.01 -34.15
CA LEU A 85 -35.39 -25.84 -35.20
C LEU A 85 -35.99 -27.14 -34.64
N LEU A 86 -35.39 -27.71 -33.60
CA LEU A 86 -35.97 -28.82 -32.84
C LEU A 86 -37.23 -28.38 -32.09
N GLU A 87 -37.24 -27.17 -31.55
CA GLU A 87 -38.30 -26.59 -30.72
C GLU A 87 -39.40 -25.89 -31.54
N PHE A 88 -39.08 -25.44 -32.77
CA PHE A 88 -40.03 -24.90 -33.75
C PHE A 88 -40.99 -25.94 -34.31
N ASN A 89 -40.86 -27.20 -33.89
CA ASN A 89 -41.88 -28.19 -34.20
C ASN A 89 -43.24 -27.84 -33.59
N PHE A 90 -43.37 -27.23 -32.41
CA PHE A 90 -44.69 -26.79 -31.93
C PHE A 90 -44.55 -25.70 -30.84
N CYS A 91 -45.09 -24.51 -31.11
CA CYS A 91 -45.60 -23.59 -30.07
C CYS A 91 -44.63 -22.94 -29.06
N GLY A 92 -43.43 -22.48 -29.46
CA GLY A 92 -42.49 -21.74 -28.58
C GLY A 92 -42.35 -20.23 -28.81
N LEU A 93 -42.99 -19.67 -29.85
CA LEU A 93 -42.82 -18.28 -30.32
C LEU A 93 -43.41 -17.21 -29.37
N TRP A 94 -43.58 -17.47 -28.08
CA TRP A 94 -44.28 -16.54 -27.20
C TRP A 94 -43.85 -16.57 -25.73
N HIS A 95 -42.57 -16.34 -25.44
CA HIS A 95 -42.24 -15.42 -24.34
C HIS A 95 -40.80 -14.90 -24.47
N SER A 96 -40.72 -13.71 -25.04
CA SER A 96 -39.60 -12.79 -24.92
C SER A 96 -39.53 -12.35 -23.47
N ASP A 97 -38.42 -12.63 -22.77
CA ASP A 97 -37.96 -11.73 -21.72
C ASP A 97 -36.44 -11.56 -21.79
N TYR A 98 -36.09 -10.29 -21.96
CA TYR A 98 -34.75 -9.75 -22.10
C TYR A 98 -34.12 -9.49 -20.73
N PHE A 99 -32.79 -9.46 -20.77
CA PHE A 99 -31.89 -8.68 -19.92
C PHE A 99 -31.45 -9.26 -18.57
N VAL A 100 -30.22 -9.80 -18.58
CA VAL A 100 -29.37 -9.87 -17.39
C VAL A 100 -28.45 -8.66 -17.41
N ASP A 101 -28.72 -7.68 -16.55
CA ASP A 101 -27.83 -6.54 -16.31
C ASP A 101 -26.59 -7.00 -15.53
N GLY A 102 -25.43 -6.90 -16.18
CA GLY A 102 -24.14 -7.22 -15.59
C GLY A 102 -23.72 -6.16 -14.56
N HIS A 103 -23.78 -6.52 -13.27
CA HIS A 103 -23.21 -5.74 -12.18
C HIS A 103 -21.74 -5.41 -12.46
N LYS A 104 -21.42 -4.11 -12.54
CA LYS A 104 -20.06 -3.59 -12.61
C LYS A 104 -19.31 -3.95 -11.32
N THR A 105 -18.47 -4.98 -11.38
CA THR A 105 -17.48 -5.27 -10.34
C THR A 105 -16.49 -4.11 -10.28
N LYS A 106 -16.55 -3.35 -9.19
CA LYS A 106 -15.53 -2.38 -8.80
C LYS A 106 -14.18 -3.12 -8.85
N LYS A 107 -13.25 -2.67 -9.71
CA LYS A 107 -11.87 -3.19 -9.77
C LYS A 107 -11.26 -3.03 -8.37
N VAL A 108 -11.27 -4.09 -7.58
CA VAL A 108 -10.38 -4.23 -6.44
C VAL A 108 -9.02 -4.45 -7.09
N ASP A 109 -8.08 -3.52 -6.86
CA ASP A 109 -6.69 -3.72 -7.27
C ASP A 109 -6.27 -5.11 -6.82
N ALA A 110 -5.71 -5.93 -7.72
CA ALA A 110 -5.27 -7.27 -7.33
C ALA A 110 -4.13 -7.11 -6.32
N LEU A 111 -4.38 -7.52 -5.07
CA LEU A 111 -3.34 -7.66 -4.06
C LEU A 111 -2.75 -9.08 -4.14
N GLN A 112 -1.44 -9.19 -3.99
CA GLN A 112 -0.72 -10.47 -3.95
C GLN A 112 0.12 -10.55 -2.67
N PRO A 113 0.31 -11.76 -2.09
CA PRO A 113 1.29 -11.96 -1.04
C PRO A 113 2.69 -11.52 -1.50
N CYS A 114 3.37 -10.75 -0.66
CA CYS A 114 4.71 -10.24 -0.89
C CYS A 114 5.49 -10.19 0.43
N ASP A 115 6.82 -10.21 0.30
CA ASP A 115 7.70 -10.01 1.44
C ASP A 115 8.02 -8.52 1.56
N THR A 116 7.78 -7.96 2.75
CA THR A 116 8.06 -6.55 3.04
C THR A 116 9.04 -6.43 4.20
N ALA A 117 9.91 -5.43 4.14
CA ALA A 117 10.79 -5.05 5.22
C ALA A 117 10.45 -3.64 5.70
N TYR A 118 10.39 -3.48 7.02
CA TYR A 118 10.16 -2.20 7.67
C TYR A 118 11.38 -1.84 8.53
N PRO A 119 11.88 -0.60 8.48
CA PRO A 119 12.93 -0.16 9.38
C PRO A 119 12.33 0.05 10.78
N GLY A 120 12.96 -0.53 11.80
CA GLY A 120 12.70 -0.26 13.22
C GLY A 120 13.93 0.37 13.88
N TYR A 121 13.72 1.09 14.98
CA TYR A 121 14.80 1.70 15.76
C TYR A 121 14.66 1.27 17.21
N MET A 122 15.73 0.68 17.74
CA MET A 122 15.81 0.29 19.15
C MET A 122 16.88 1.11 19.84
N TYR A 123 16.63 1.46 21.10
CA TYR A 123 17.61 2.16 21.91
C TYR A 123 18.80 1.24 22.22
N ASP A 124 20.01 1.77 22.11
CA ASP A 124 21.25 1.08 22.46
C ASP A 124 21.92 1.79 23.64
N SER A 125 22.19 1.05 24.72
CA SER A 125 22.56 1.58 26.04
C SER A 125 24.02 2.04 26.14
N MET A 126 24.73 2.12 25.01
CA MET A 126 26.14 2.48 24.98
C MET A 126 26.44 3.95 25.30
N PHE A 127 25.43 4.82 25.40
CA PHE A 127 25.61 6.26 25.65
C PHE A 127 24.85 6.77 26.88
N VAL A 128 25.54 7.54 27.73
CA VAL A 128 25.01 8.17 28.94
C VAL A 128 24.12 9.36 28.56
N VAL A 129 22.89 9.06 28.15
CA VAL A 129 21.82 10.05 28.03
C VAL A 129 21.06 10.07 29.34
N GLN A 130 20.51 11.23 29.69
CA GLN A 130 19.65 11.37 30.87
C GLN A 130 18.31 10.65 30.64
N GLN A 131 18.31 9.33 30.84
CA GLN A 131 17.11 8.50 30.85
C GLN A 131 16.28 8.81 32.08
N ILE A 132 14.96 8.70 31.93
CA ILE A 132 14.04 8.79 33.06
C ILE A 132 14.03 7.42 33.74
N PRO A 133 14.37 7.32 35.04
CA PRO A 133 14.44 6.04 35.74
C PRO A 133 13.10 5.29 35.66
N ASP A 134 13.18 3.97 35.60
CA ASP A 134 12.03 3.04 35.58
C ASP A 134 11.05 3.23 34.39
N SER A 135 11.52 3.79 33.28
CA SER A 135 10.69 4.02 32.08
C SER A 135 11.44 3.80 30.77
N ASN A 136 10.69 3.69 29.66
CA ASN A 136 11.22 3.68 28.30
C ASN A 136 11.37 5.09 27.71
N LEU A 137 11.29 6.14 28.54
CA LEU A 137 11.28 7.53 28.10
C LEU A 137 12.69 8.13 28.12
N ILE A 138 12.97 8.92 27.09
CA ILE A 138 14.25 9.63 26.91
C ILE A 138 13.93 11.11 26.73
N LEU A 139 14.59 11.96 27.52
CA LEU A 139 14.52 13.40 27.35
C LEU A 139 15.63 13.86 26.39
N VAL A 140 15.23 14.41 25.24
CA VAL A 140 16.15 14.96 24.25
C VAL A 140 16.01 16.47 24.24
N VAL A 141 17.13 17.17 24.40
CA VAL A 141 17.19 18.64 24.32
C VAL A 141 18.02 18.99 23.08
N ALA A 142 17.40 19.69 22.13
CA ALA A 142 18.02 20.14 20.90
C ALA A 142 17.95 21.68 20.80
N GLN A 143 18.96 22.28 20.17
CA GLN A 143 18.94 23.70 19.83
C GLN A 143 18.07 23.92 18.59
N ALA A 144 17.25 24.98 18.60
CA ALA A 144 16.34 25.31 17.50
C ALA A 144 16.98 26.19 16.42
N ASP A 145 18.28 26.47 16.56
CA ASP A 145 18.95 27.59 15.91
C ASP A 145 19.58 27.19 14.57
N CYS A 146 19.65 25.89 14.28
CA CYS A 146 20.31 25.33 13.09
C CYS A 146 19.31 24.72 12.11
N ASP A 147 19.29 25.22 10.87
CA ASP A 147 18.45 24.66 9.80
C ASP A 147 19.15 23.49 9.10
N CYS A 148 19.12 22.32 9.75
CA CYS A 148 19.70 21.07 9.25
C CYS A 148 18.81 20.33 8.24
N SER A 149 17.62 20.89 7.92
CA SER A 149 16.59 20.28 7.06
C SER A 149 17.09 19.95 5.66
N ARG A 150 18.11 20.66 5.16
CA ARG A 150 18.70 20.42 3.83
C ARG A 150 19.61 19.20 3.78
N GLN A 151 20.18 18.80 4.92
CA GLN A 151 21.16 17.71 4.97
C GLN A 151 20.52 16.37 5.32
N TYR A 152 19.48 16.39 6.14
CA TYR A 152 18.76 15.19 6.58
C TYR A 152 17.26 15.38 6.34
N GLY A 153 16.72 14.60 5.40
CA GLY A 153 15.28 14.54 5.14
C GLY A 153 14.53 13.72 6.19
N PRO A 154 13.19 13.66 6.09
CA PRO A 154 12.38 12.82 6.95
C PRO A 154 12.77 11.34 6.79
N ILE A 155 12.80 10.61 7.91
CA ILE A 155 13.12 9.19 8.00
C ILE A 155 11.82 8.43 8.25
N PRO A 156 11.09 8.00 7.21
CA PRO A 156 9.82 7.28 7.38
C PRO A 156 10.03 5.83 7.83
N LEU A 157 9.00 5.28 8.50
CA LEU A 157 8.90 3.85 8.85
C LEU A 157 8.14 3.02 7.79
N GLU A 158 8.09 3.50 6.56
CA GLU A 158 7.29 2.90 5.50
C GLU A 158 7.80 1.50 5.08
N PRO A 159 6.87 0.57 4.75
CA PRO A 159 7.22 -0.71 4.15
C PRO A 159 8.02 -0.56 2.87
N LYS A 160 8.98 -1.45 2.68
CA LYS A 160 9.59 -1.67 1.36
C LYS A 160 9.44 -3.13 0.96
N GLU A 161 8.91 -3.34 -0.25
CA GLU A 161 8.85 -4.66 -0.87
C GLU A 161 10.27 -5.17 -1.19
N ILE A 162 10.52 -6.44 -0.88
CA ILE A 162 11.81 -7.10 -1.14
C ILE A 162 11.73 -7.78 -2.49
N LYS A 163 12.63 -7.40 -3.41
CA LYS A 163 12.77 -8.04 -4.72
C LYS A 163 13.99 -8.92 -4.73
N TYR A 164 13.77 -10.22 -4.87
CA TYR A 164 14.84 -11.19 -5.07
C TYR A 164 15.33 -11.09 -6.52
N ILE A 165 16.58 -10.70 -6.71
CA ILE A 165 17.23 -10.76 -8.02
C ILE A 165 17.74 -12.20 -8.17
N LEU A 166 17.08 -12.98 -9.02
CA LEU A 166 17.50 -14.31 -9.46
C LEU A 166 18.16 -14.21 -10.84
#